data_AF-A0A0J5JIL0-F1
#
_entry.id   AF-A0A0J5JIL0-F1
#
_cell.length_a   1.000
_cell.length_b   1.000
_cell.length_c   1.000
_cell.angle_alpha   90.00
_cell.angle_beta   90.00
_cell.angle_gamma   90.00
#
_symmetry.space_group_name_H-M   'P 1'
#
loop_
_entity.id
_entity.type
_entity.pdbx_description
1 polymer ?
#
loop_
_entity_poly.entity_id
_entity_poly.type
_entity_poly.pdbx_seq_one_letter_code
_entity_poly.pdbx_strand_id
1 'polypeptide(L)'
;NLLGVLIIVLASMGTIAAERKSGLAGMILVKPIPYSSYVTAKWAGLSVVGLVSVFLGYLAGWYYVTLLFEPISFGLFLQSYLLFALWFLFIFTLTIFFNTVVKVPGLVAFATLATVIVLSVLTNTFEKWMMWSPAQLTGNVGSLLIEGRTLEDLWLTVMVTLILVVLLMISAVNILRNKELAE
;
A
#
# COMPACT_ATOMS: atom_id res chain seq x y z
N ASN A 1 -13.82 -1.58 0.26
CA ASN A 1 -12.46 -1.27 0.76
C ASN A 1 -12.01 0.19 0.57
N LEU A 2 -12.66 1.00 -0.28
CA LEU A 2 -12.28 2.40 -0.53
C LEU A 2 -12.18 3.27 0.75
N LEU A 3 -13.03 3.04 1.76
CA LEU A 3 -12.95 3.76 3.03
C LEU A 3 -11.64 3.52 3.79
N GLY A 4 -11.18 2.26 3.87
CA GLY A 4 -9.90 1.93 4.51
C GLY A 4 -8.72 2.56 3.78
N VAL A 5 -8.74 2.52 2.44
CA VAL A 5 -7.75 3.20 1.59
C VAL A 5 -7.76 4.71 1.84
N LEU A 6 -8.94 5.32 1.89
CA LEU A 6 -9.10 6.75 2.12
C LEU A 6 -8.52 7.18 3.46
N ILE A 7 -8.87 6.48 4.55
CA ILE A 7 -8.37 6.79 5.89
C ILE A 7 -6.83 6.74 5.92
N ILE A 8 -6.26 5.68 5.36
CA ILE A 8 -4.81 5.49 5.30
C ILE A 8 -4.13 6.59 4.50
N VAL A 9 -4.66 6.92 3.32
CA VAL A 9 -4.06 7.93 2.44
C VAL A 9 -4.14 9.30 3.10
N LEU A 10 -5.26 9.67 3.70
CA LEU A 10 -5.38 10.95 4.41
C LEU A 10 -4.49 11.03 5.64
N ALA A 11 -4.30 9.91 6.36
CA ALA A 11 -3.39 9.86 7.51
C ALA A 11 -1.91 9.98 7.12
N SER A 12 -1.54 9.61 5.88
CA SER A 12 -0.15 9.51 5.43
C SER A 12 0.24 10.49 4.31
N MET A 13 -0.70 11.30 3.82
CA MET A 13 -0.45 12.25 2.72
C MET A 13 0.62 13.30 3.04
N GLY A 14 0.87 13.56 4.33
CA GLY A 14 1.83 14.56 4.81
C GLY A 14 3.18 14.00 5.23
N THR A 15 3.43 12.69 5.15
CA THR A 15 4.60 12.05 5.80
C THR A 15 5.94 12.60 5.35
N ILE A 16 6.09 12.94 4.06
CA ILE A 16 7.30 13.58 3.51
C ILE A 16 6.93 14.93 2.85
N ALA A 17 5.79 15.00 2.17
CA ALA A 17 5.37 16.21 1.46
C ALA A 17 5.23 17.42 2.41
N ALA A 18 4.69 17.23 3.61
CA ALA A 18 4.56 18.33 4.58
C ALA A 18 5.92 18.77 5.13
N GLU A 19 6.83 17.83 5.39
CA GLU A 19 8.21 18.12 5.84
C GLU A 19 9.02 18.87 4.78
N ARG A 20 8.81 18.55 3.50
CA ARG A 20 9.44 19.26 2.38
C ARG A 20 8.85 20.65 2.18
N LYS A 21 7.54 20.81 2.36
CA LYS A 21 6.88 22.12 2.27
C LYS A 21 7.34 23.08 3.36
N SER A 22 7.62 22.58 4.57
CA SER A 22 8.08 23.38 5.70
C SER A 22 9.59 23.58 5.78
N GLY A 23 10.37 22.95 4.89
CA GLY A 23 11.84 22.99 4.92
C GLY A 23 12.48 22.08 5.99
N LEU A 24 11.67 21.37 6.78
CA LEU A 24 12.14 20.40 7.79
C LEU A 24 12.96 19.26 7.18
N ALA A 25 12.57 18.80 5.99
CA ALA A 25 13.30 17.75 5.28
C ALA A 25 14.75 18.17 4.99
N GLY A 26 14.96 19.43 4.57
CA GLY A 26 16.29 19.99 4.34
C GLY A 26 17.15 19.99 5.59
N MET A 27 16.59 20.38 6.75
CA MET A 27 17.30 20.38 8.04
C MET A 27 17.74 18.98 8.49
N ILE A 28 16.93 17.95 8.21
CA ILE A 28 17.26 16.56 8.55
C ILE A 28 18.39 16.04 7.64
N LEU A 29 18.35 16.40 6.36
CA LEU A 29 19.29 15.95 5.34
C LEU A 29 20.63 16.71 5.34
N VAL A 30 20.80 17.72 6.20
CA VAL A 30 22.13 18.32 6.48
C VAL A 30 23.05 17.32 7.19
N LYS A 31 22.48 16.36 7.93
CA LYS A 31 23.24 15.23 8.47
C LYS A 31 23.57 14.27 7.32
N PRO A 32 24.73 13.58 7.33
CA PRO A 32 25.15 12.66 6.27
C PRO A 32 24.33 11.35 6.30
N ILE A 33 23.02 11.47 6.13
CA ILE A 33 22.05 10.39 6.10
C ILE A 33 21.73 10.14 4.63
N PRO A 34 21.90 8.91 4.13
CA PRO A 34 21.54 8.61 2.75
C PRO A 34 20.03 8.78 2.55
N TYR A 35 19.63 9.38 1.42
CA TYR A 35 18.22 9.58 1.04
C TYR A 35 17.40 8.29 1.07
N SER A 36 18.04 7.15 0.74
CA SER A 36 17.41 5.83 0.84
C SER A 36 16.94 5.52 2.25
N SER A 37 17.78 5.71 3.26
CA SER A 37 17.42 5.46 4.67
C SER A 37 16.31 6.38 5.17
N TYR A 38 16.26 7.63 4.70
CA TYR A 38 15.18 8.55 5.05
C TYR A 38 13.83 8.05 4.50
N VAL A 39 13.76 7.73 3.20
CA VAL A 39 12.51 7.26 2.56
C VAL A 39 12.09 5.89 3.10
N THR A 40 13.01 4.94 3.24
CA THR A 40 12.69 3.60 3.73
C THR A 40 12.26 3.62 5.20
N ALA A 41 12.81 4.48 6.05
CA ALA A 41 12.37 4.64 7.43
C ALA A 41 10.92 5.15 7.51
N LYS A 42 10.56 6.16 6.71
CA LYS A 42 9.19 6.68 6.64
C LYS A 42 8.21 5.64 6.11
N TRP A 43 8.60 4.92 5.06
CA TRP A 43 7.81 3.83 4.50
C TRP A 43 7.63 2.67 5.49
N ALA A 44 8.69 2.27 6.19
CA ALA A 44 8.64 1.19 7.17
C ALA A 44 7.75 1.56 8.36
N GLY A 45 7.87 2.79 8.88
CA GLY A 45 7.00 3.27 9.94
C GLY A 45 5.52 3.26 9.54
N LEU A 46 5.20 3.79 8.36
CA LEU A 46 3.84 3.77 7.81
C LEU A 46 3.32 2.33 7.63
N SER A 47 4.15 1.46 7.04
CA SER A 47 3.77 0.09 6.72
C SER A 47 3.56 -0.76 7.97
N VAL A 48 4.44 -0.67 8.98
CA VAL A 48 4.29 -1.43 10.23
C VAL A 48 3.03 -1.00 10.97
N VAL A 49 2.83 0.30 11.19
CA VAL A 49 1.64 0.81 11.90
C VAL A 49 0.36 0.45 11.14
N GLY A 50 0.38 0.61 9.82
CA GLY A 50 -0.76 0.31 8.96
C GLY A 50 -1.10 -1.18 8.93
N LEU A 51 -0.12 -2.06 8.71
CA LEU A 51 -0.32 -3.50 8.65
C LEU A 51 -0.76 -4.08 9.99
N VAL A 52 -0.18 -3.63 11.12
CA VAL A 52 -0.62 -4.06 12.45
C VAL A 52 -2.06 -3.64 12.72
N SER A 53 -2.43 -2.42 12.32
CA SER A 53 -3.80 -1.92 12.48
C SER A 53 -4.79 -2.75 11.64
N VAL A 54 -4.43 -3.07 10.39
CA VAL A 54 -5.23 -3.95 9.53
C VAL A 54 -5.32 -5.36 10.12
N PHE A 55 -4.23 -5.91 10.65
CA PHE A 55 -4.20 -7.23 11.29
C PHE A 55 -5.15 -7.31 12.47
N LEU A 56 -5.11 -6.32 13.37
CA LEU A 56 -6.00 -6.27 14.53
C LEU A 56 -7.46 -6.16 14.12
N GLY A 57 -7.77 -5.34 13.12
CA GLY A 57 -9.12 -5.25 12.56
C GLY A 57 -9.59 -6.58 11.93
N TYR A 58 -8.71 -7.25 11.19
CA TYR A 58 -8.99 -8.55 10.57
C TYR A 58 -9.19 -9.64 11.63
N LEU A 59 -8.36 -9.66 12.68
CA LEU A 59 -8.46 -10.58 13.81
C LEU A 59 -9.78 -10.42 14.56
N ALA A 60 -10.21 -9.16 14.80
CA ALA A 60 -11.51 -8.88 15.40
C ALA A 60 -12.67 -9.38 14.54
N GLY A 61 -12.57 -9.21 13.21
CA GLY A 61 -13.54 -9.77 12.26
C GLY A 61 -13.60 -11.30 12.29
N TRP A 62 -12.44 -11.97 12.30
CA TRP A 62 -12.37 -13.42 12.40
C TRP A 62 -12.95 -13.96 13.72
N TYR A 63 -12.64 -13.29 14.84
CA TYR A 63 -13.23 -13.60 16.14
C TYR A 63 -14.75 -13.47 16.11
N TYR A 64 -15.26 -12.38 15.54
CA TYR A 64 -16.70 -12.13 15.42
C TYR A 64 -17.41 -13.19 14.57
N VAL A 65 -16.84 -13.55 13.41
CA VAL A 65 -17.41 -14.58 12.53
C VAL A 65 -17.41 -15.95 13.23
N THR A 66 -16.32 -16.29 13.92
CA THR A 66 -16.23 -17.55 14.67
C THR A 66 -17.25 -17.64 15.82
N LEU A 67 -17.67 -16.51 16.38
CA LEU A 67 -18.66 -16.46 17.46
C LEU A 67 -20.11 -16.59 16.95
N LEU A 68 -20.43 -15.98 15.81
CA LEU A 68 -21.80 -15.91 15.27
C LEU A 68 -22.11 -17.01 14.25
N PHE A 69 -21.11 -17.51 13.55
CA PHE A 69 -21.24 -18.45 12.44
C PHE A 69 -20.32 -19.67 12.66
N GLU A 70 -20.01 -20.39 11.58
CA GLU A 70 -19.08 -21.51 11.65
C GLU A 70 -17.62 -21.05 11.75
N PRO A 71 -16.78 -21.77 12.51
CA PRO A 71 -15.37 -21.44 12.67
C PRO A 71 -14.61 -21.56 11.35
N ILE A 72 -14.01 -20.44 10.92
CA ILE A 72 -13.10 -20.41 9.77
C ILE A 72 -11.72 -20.88 10.24
N SER A 73 -11.10 -21.81 9.49
CA SER A 73 -9.75 -22.27 9.80
C SER A 73 -8.75 -21.11 9.85
N PHE A 74 -7.86 -21.14 10.86
CA PHE A 74 -6.85 -20.09 11.04
C PHE A 74 -5.90 -19.97 9.83
N GLY A 75 -5.67 -21.07 9.10
CA GLY A 75 -4.87 -21.06 7.87
C GLY A 75 -5.48 -20.20 6.76
N LEU A 76 -6.79 -20.35 6.50
CA LEU A 76 -7.50 -19.54 5.50
C LEU A 76 -7.56 -18.06 5.91
N PHE A 77 -7.76 -17.80 7.21
CA PHE A 77 -7.67 -16.46 7.77
C PHE A 77 -6.31 -15.81 7.46
N LEU A 78 -5.21 -16.51 7.74
CA LEU A 78 -3.87 -15.96 7.57
C LEU A 78 -3.54 -15.74 6.09
N GLN A 79 -3.92 -16.66 5.19
CA GLN A 79 -3.74 -16.49 3.75
C GLN A 79 -4.50 -15.26 3.22
N SER A 80 -5.75 -15.09 3.64
CA SER A 80 -6.59 -13.94 3.26
C SER A 80 -6.01 -12.63 3.78
N TYR A 81 -5.52 -12.62 5.02
CA TYR A 81 -4.83 -11.47 5.59
C TYR A 81 -3.57 -11.11 4.79
N LEU A 82 -2.74 -12.08 4.40
CA LEU A 82 -1.49 -11.81 3.67
C LEU A 82 -1.75 -11.15 2.30
N LEU A 83 -2.78 -11.57 1.57
CA LEU A 83 -3.17 -10.93 0.31
C LEU A 83 -3.66 -9.49 0.53
N PHE A 84 -4.46 -9.27 1.57
CA PHE A 84 -4.91 -7.94 1.96
C PHE A 84 -3.75 -7.04 2.41
N ALA A 85 -2.82 -7.58 3.19
CA ALA A 85 -1.63 -6.91 3.65
C ALA A 85 -0.77 -6.47 2.46
N LEU A 86 -0.60 -7.33 1.45
CA LEU A 86 0.16 -7.00 0.25
C LEU A 86 -0.51 -5.86 -0.56
N TRP A 87 -1.84 -5.86 -0.66
CA TRP A 87 -2.58 -4.77 -1.28
C TRP A 87 -2.37 -3.43 -0.54
N PHE A 88 -2.47 -3.42 0.79
CA PHE A 88 -2.22 -2.21 1.57
C PHE A 88 -0.76 -1.77 1.51
N LEU A 89 0.19 -2.71 1.49
CA LEU A 89 1.61 -2.42 1.31
C LEU A 89 1.86 -1.69 -0.02
N PHE A 90 1.23 -2.14 -1.10
CA PHE A 90 1.28 -1.44 -2.39
C PHE A 90 0.75 0.01 -2.28
N ILE A 91 -0.36 0.23 -1.57
CA ILE A 91 -0.93 1.57 -1.37
C ILE A 91 0.01 2.45 -0.51
N PHE A 92 0.60 1.91 0.56
CA PHE A 92 1.57 2.64 1.38
C PHE A 92 2.78 3.09 0.54
N THR A 93 3.30 2.18 -0.29
CA THR A 93 4.39 2.48 -1.22
C THR A 93 4.00 3.55 -2.23
N LEU A 94 2.82 3.46 -2.82
CA LEU A 94 2.31 4.45 -3.77
C LEU A 94 2.15 5.83 -3.12
N THR A 95 1.69 5.87 -1.87
CA THR A 95 1.55 7.11 -1.10
C THR A 95 2.91 7.74 -0.81
N ILE A 96 3.91 6.94 -0.43
CA ILE A 96 5.28 7.40 -0.22
C ILE A 96 5.91 7.89 -1.53
N PHE A 97 5.67 7.19 -2.64
CA PHE A 97 6.10 7.63 -3.97
C PHE A 97 5.57 9.04 -4.28
N PHE A 98 4.26 9.27 -4.20
CA PHE A 98 3.69 10.59 -4.47
C PHE A 98 4.16 11.66 -3.48
N ASN A 99 4.37 11.30 -2.22
CA ASN A 99 4.99 12.15 -1.19
C ASN A 99 6.39 12.68 -1.60
N THR A 100 7.17 11.92 -2.39
CA THR A 100 8.45 12.38 -2.95
C THR A 100 8.28 13.19 -4.24
N VAL A 101 7.22 12.94 -5.01
CA VAL A 101 6.94 13.64 -6.26
C VAL A 101 6.42 15.05 -6.00
N VAL A 102 5.50 15.25 -5.06
CA VAL A 102 4.85 16.55 -4.82
C VAL A 102 5.09 17.07 -3.40
N LYS A 103 5.16 18.39 -3.23
CA LYS A 103 5.32 19.05 -1.91
C LYS A 103 3.98 19.35 -1.22
N VAL A 104 2.85 19.12 -1.87
CA VAL A 104 1.51 19.48 -1.34
C VAL A 104 0.79 18.22 -0.88
N PRO A 105 0.52 18.04 0.44
CA PRO A 105 -0.12 16.84 0.97
C PRO A 105 -1.47 16.51 0.30
N GLY A 106 -2.32 17.51 0.06
CA GLY A 106 -3.60 17.30 -0.62
C GLY A 106 -3.45 16.70 -2.02
N LEU A 107 -2.39 17.07 -2.75
CA LEU A 107 -2.11 16.54 -4.08
C LEU A 107 -1.57 15.10 -4.01
N VAL A 108 -0.82 14.74 -2.94
CA VAL A 108 -0.44 13.35 -2.65
C VAL A 108 -1.68 12.48 -2.48
N ALA A 109 -2.63 12.94 -1.65
CA ALA A 109 -3.85 12.21 -1.38
C ALA A 109 -4.66 12.00 -2.67
N PHE A 110 -4.87 13.07 -3.44
CA PHE A 110 -5.58 13.00 -4.70
C PHE A 110 -4.92 12.03 -5.69
N ALA A 111 -3.61 12.17 -5.93
CA ALA A 111 -2.90 11.33 -6.90
C ALA A 111 -2.93 9.84 -6.51
N THR A 112 -2.76 9.55 -5.21
CA THR A 112 -2.81 8.18 -4.70
C THR A 112 -4.21 7.58 -4.87
N LEU A 113 -5.25 8.30 -4.43
CA LEU A 113 -6.64 7.83 -4.53
C LEU A 113 -7.08 7.68 -5.99
N ALA A 114 -6.78 8.66 -6.84
CA ALA A 114 -7.09 8.60 -8.26
C ALA A 114 -6.42 7.38 -8.91
N THR A 115 -5.16 7.12 -8.62
CA THR A 115 -4.44 5.94 -9.14
C THR A 115 -5.08 4.64 -8.67
N VAL A 116 -5.41 4.52 -7.38
CA VAL A 116 -6.06 3.32 -6.83
C VAL A 116 -7.46 3.11 -7.43
N ILE A 117 -8.25 4.17 -7.58
CA ILE A 117 -9.58 4.12 -8.18
C ILE A 117 -9.48 3.70 -9.64
N VAL A 118 -8.63 4.37 -10.44
CA VAL A 118 -8.44 4.05 -11.86
C VAL A 118 -7.96 2.61 -12.02
N LEU A 119 -6.97 2.18 -11.22
CA LEU A 119 -6.48 0.80 -11.25
C LEU A 119 -7.60 -0.19 -10.92
N SER A 120 -8.41 0.10 -9.90
CA SER A 120 -9.53 -0.77 -9.50
C SER A 120 -10.59 -0.84 -10.61
N VAL A 121 -10.99 0.29 -11.18
CA VAL A 121 -12.01 0.33 -12.26
C VAL A 121 -11.52 -0.40 -13.50
N LEU A 122 -10.28 -0.13 -13.94
CA LEU A 122 -9.70 -0.80 -15.10
C LEU A 122 -9.61 -2.31 -14.87
N THR A 123 -9.17 -2.73 -13.69
CA THR A 123 -9.02 -4.15 -13.35
C THR A 123 -10.35 -4.89 -13.39
N ASN A 124 -11.42 -4.30 -12.82
CA ASN A 124 -12.74 -4.92 -12.84
C ASN A 124 -13.39 -4.88 -14.24
N THR A 125 -13.06 -3.88 -15.07
CA THR A 125 -13.62 -3.76 -16.43
C THR A 125 -12.93 -4.69 -17.44
N PHE A 126 -11.61 -4.85 -17.31
CA PHE A 126 -10.77 -5.64 -18.22
C PHE A 126 -10.16 -6.85 -17.51
N GLU A 127 -10.98 -7.58 -16.75
CA GLU A 127 -10.55 -8.66 -15.87
C GLU A 127 -9.63 -9.67 -16.56
N LYS A 128 -9.97 -10.09 -17.79
CA LYS A 128 -9.20 -11.06 -18.58
C LYS A 128 -7.79 -10.56 -18.95
N TRP A 129 -7.57 -9.26 -19.06
CA TRP A 129 -6.29 -8.67 -19.49
C TRP A 129 -5.48 -8.12 -18.31
N MET A 130 -6.12 -7.92 -17.15
CA MET A 130 -5.53 -7.34 -15.94
C MET A 130 -5.40 -8.33 -14.79
N MET A 131 -5.23 -9.62 -15.09
CA MET A 131 -4.98 -10.67 -14.08
C MET A 131 -3.73 -10.38 -13.21
N TRP A 132 -2.76 -9.64 -13.75
CA TRP A 132 -1.53 -9.24 -13.05
C TRP A 132 -1.71 -8.02 -12.12
N SER A 133 -2.83 -7.31 -12.19
CA SER A 133 -3.02 -6.03 -11.48
C SER A 133 -3.06 -6.23 -9.96
N PRO A 134 -2.35 -5.40 -9.17
CA PRO A 134 -2.43 -5.44 -7.71
C PRO A 134 -3.86 -5.33 -7.16
N ALA A 135 -4.77 -4.68 -7.88
CA ALA A 135 -6.17 -4.56 -7.45
C ALA A 135 -6.92 -5.90 -7.43
N GLN A 136 -6.46 -6.90 -8.20
CA GLN A 136 -7.02 -8.26 -8.16
C GLN A 136 -6.80 -8.97 -6.82
N LEU A 137 -5.79 -8.56 -6.04
CA LEU A 137 -5.52 -9.15 -4.72
C LEU A 137 -6.74 -9.10 -3.80
N THR A 138 -7.56 -8.05 -3.89
CA THR A 138 -8.76 -7.92 -3.04
C THR A 138 -9.99 -8.63 -3.60
N GLY A 139 -10.14 -8.72 -4.93
CA GLY A 139 -11.21 -9.47 -5.56
C GLY A 139 -11.07 -10.98 -5.33
N ASN A 140 -9.82 -11.46 -5.41
CA ASN A 140 -9.52 -12.89 -5.28
C ASN A 140 -9.61 -13.42 -3.84
N VAL A 141 -9.52 -12.55 -2.83
CA VAL A 141 -9.76 -12.95 -1.42
C VAL A 141 -11.20 -13.45 -1.21
N GLY A 142 -12.18 -12.84 -1.89
CA GLY A 142 -13.56 -13.33 -1.87
C GLY A 142 -13.68 -14.72 -2.46
N SER A 143 -13.05 -14.97 -3.61
CA SER A 143 -13.04 -16.29 -4.24
C SER A 143 -12.28 -17.36 -3.44
N LEU A 144 -11.22 -16.98 -2.71
CA LEU A 144 -10.50 -17.88 -1.81
C LEU A 144 -11.35 -18.32 -0.62
N LEU A 145 -12.06 -17.38 -0.01
CA LEU A 145 -12.89 -17.63 1.18
C LEU A 145 -14.19 -18.36 0.84
N ILE A 146 -14.73 -18.19 -0.38
CA ILE A 146 -16.04 -18.74 -0.79
C ILE A 146 -15.90 -20.00 -1.65
N GLU A 147 -15.00 -20.01 -2.63
CA GLU A 147 -14.88 -21.09 -3.62
C GLU A 147 -13.73 -22.07 -3.32
N GLY A 148 -12.86 -21.77 -2.36
CA GLY A 148 -11.74 -22.63 -1.99
C GLY A 148 -10.69 -22.82 -3.10
N ARG A 149 -10.62 -21.90 -4.07
CA ARG A 149 -9.64 -21.96 -5.18
C ARG A 149 -8.21 -21.92 -4.67
N THR A 150 -7.30 -22.58 -5.38
CA THR A 150 -5.88 -22.68 -5.02
C THR A 150 -5.11 -21.39 -5.34
N LEU A 151 -4.07 -21.11 -4.54
CA LEU A 151 -3.17 -19.95 -4.67
C LEU A 151 -2.35 -19.94 -5.99
N GLU A 152 -2.44 -20.98 -6.81
CA GLU A 152 -1.64 -21.13 -8.04
C GLU A 152 -1.94 -20.04 -9.08
N ASP A 153 -3.21 -19.62 -9.19
CA ASP A 153 -3.60 -18.53 -10.08
C ASP A 153 -3.17 -17.13 -9.58
N LEU A 154 -2.73 -17.02 -8.32
CA LEU A 154 -2.43 -15.75 -7.66
C LEU A 154 -0.94 -15.41 -7.63
N TRP A 155 -0.08 -16.37 -7.96
CA TRP A 155 1.36 -16.19 -7.92
C TRP A 155 1.82 -15.04 -8.83
N LEU A 156 1.21 -14.94 -10.02
CA LEU A 156 1.49 -13.85 -10.98
C LEU A 156 1.22 -12.48 -10.34
N THR A 157 0.02 -12.29 -9.78
CA THR A 157 -0.39 -11.02 -9.17
C THR A 157 0.48 -10.65 -7.98
N VAL A 158 0.82 -11.61 -7.13
CA VAL A 158 1.70 -11.42 -5.97
C VAL A 158 3.10 -10.97 -6.42
N MET A 159 3.70 -11.68 -7.37
CA MET A 159 5.05 -11.36 -7.87
C MET A 159 5.09 -9.98 -8.53
N VAL A 160 4.12 -9.66 -9.38
CA VAL A 160 4.05 -8.35 -10.04
C VAL A 160 3.85 -7.24 -9.02
N THR A 161 3.02 -7.44 -8.00
CA THR A 161 2.81 -6.44 -6.94
C THR A 161 4.10 -6.19 -6.15
N LEU A 162 4.84 -7.25 -5.79
CA LEU A 162 6.13 -7.11 -5.11
C LEU A 162 7.16 -6.36 -5.96
N ILE A 163 7.24 -6.69 -7.26
CA ILE A 163 8.12 -5.98 -8.20
C ILE A 163 7.73 -4.50 -8.28
N LEU A 164 6.44 -4.18 -8.42
CA LEU A 164 5.96 -2.80 -8.45
C LEU A 164 6.26 -2.04 -7.16
N VAL A 165 6.13 -2.68 -6.00
CA VAL A 165 6.52 -2.08 -4.70
C VAL A 165 8.00 -1.71 -4.71
N VAL A 166 8.87 -2.63 -5.12
CA VAL A 166 10.32 -2.37 -5.16
C VAL A 166 10.65 -1.24 -6.16
N LEU A 167 10.07 -1.28 -7.36
CA LEU A 167 10.29 -0.27 -8.40
C LEU A 167 9.82 1.12 -7.97
N LEU A 168 8.65 1.22 -7.33
CA LEU A 168 8.13 2.49 -6.82
C LEU A 168 9.01 3.03 -5.69
N MET A 169 9.51 2.17 -4.80
CA MET A 169 10.43 2.59 -3.74
C MET A 169 11.76 3.11 -4.29
N ILE A 170 12.37 2.41 -5.24
CA ILE A 170 13.60 2.86 -5.91
C ILE A 170 13.36 4.21 -6.60
N SER A 171 12.22 4.34 -7.30
CA SER A 171 11.83 5.58 -7.97
C SER A 171 11.65 6.74 -6.98
N ALA A 172 11.00 6.49 -5.84
CA ALA A 172 10.81 7.49 -4.79
C ALA A 172 12.14 8.03 -4.24
N VAL A 173 13.10 7.14 -4.00
CA VAL A 173 14.45 7.52 -3.53
C VAL A 173 15.18 8.36 -4.58
N ASN A 174 15.16 7.94 -5.85
CA ASN A 174 15.84 8.65 -6.93
C ASN A 174 15.22 10.02 -7.20
N ILE A 175 13.89 10.14 -7.17
CA ILE A 175 13.19 11.42 -7.34
C ILE A 175 13.53 12.38 -6.22
N LEU A 176 13.54 11.92 -4.97
CA LEU A 176 13.90 12.77 -3.84
C LEU A 176 15.34 13.26 -3.95
N ARG A 177 16.28 12.36 -4.26
CA ARG A 177 17.70 12.69 -4.47
C ARG A 177 17.88 13.77 -5.55
N ASN A 178 17.23 13.62 -6.70
CA ASN A 178 17.41 14.56 -7.81
C ASN A 178 16.80 15.94 -7.52
N LYS A 179 15.71 16.01 -6.74
CA LYS A 179 15.06 17.28 -6.41
C LYS A 179 15.80 18.08 -5.34
N GLU A 180 16.38 17.43 -4.34
CA GLU A 180 17.14 18.11 -3.28
C GLU A 180 18.57 18.49 -3.71
N LEU A 181 19.09 17.89 -4.80
CA LEU A 181 20.38 18.32 -5.41
C LEU A 181 20.24 19.54 -6.33
N ALA A 182 19.02 19.88 -6.74
CA ALA A 182 18.74 20.99 -7.66
C ALA A 182 18.29 22.27 -6.94
N GLU A 183 18.04 22.19 -5.62
CA GLU A 183 17.67 23.29 -4.73
C GLU A 183 18.88 23.70 -3.88
#